data_AF-A0A5N6GF04-F1
#
_entry.id   AF-A0A5N6GF04-F1
#
_cell.length_a   1.000
_cell.length_b   1.000
_cell.length_c   1.000
_cell.angle_alpha   90.00
_cell.angle_beta   90.00
_cell.angle_gamma   90.00
#
_symmetry.space_group_name_H-M   'P 1'
#
loop_
_entity.id
_entity.type
_entity.pdbx_description
1 polymer ?
#
loop_
_entity_poly.entity_id
_entity_poly.type
_entity_poly.pdbx_seq_one_letter_code
_entity_poly.pdbx_strand_id
1 'polypeptide(L)'
;MLSVQRQFGRFMKRSADDSQVAILLKDFDEANKLLARIVDSTKAWRDAWSSLLTYQARILSEFEGLYAPIIASSDSSTVDKAVPTPRETLARTANLAQEYEELRSELLEELEAINERMIKPATQAMDYMKPLEKTIKKRDDRKTTSVTKVASTATRKRRSDRTETTHR
;
A
#
# COMPACT_ATOMS: atom_id res chain seq x y z
N MET A 1 6.40 -66.18 11.78
CA MET A 1 7.60 -65.34 11.73
C MET A 1 7.22 -63.88 11.90
N LEU A 2 7.63 -63.32 13.04
CA LEU A 2 7.89 -61.92 13.43
C LEU A 2 7.03 -60.77 12.86
N SER A 3 6.17 -60.23 13.73
CA SER A 3 5.52 -58.93 13.61
C SER A 3 6.53 -57.79 13.82
N VAL A 4 6.85 -57.06 12.75
CA VAL A 4 7.65 -55.83 12.84
C VAL A 4 6.70 -54.67 13.19
N GLN A 5 6.51 -54.45 14.49
CA GLN A 5 5.80 -53.29 15.01
C GLN A 5 6.72 -52.06 14.88
N ARG A 6 6.48 -51.22 13.87
CA ARG A 6 7.23 -49.96 13.65
C ARG A 6 7.02 -49.01 14.83
N GLN A 7 7.93 -49.03 15.80
CA GLN A 7 8.00 -48.10 16.93
C GLN A 7 8.86 -46.83 16.66
N PHE A 8 9.09 -46.45 15.41
CA PHE A 8 9.85 -45.24 15.06
C PHE A 8 8.96 -43.98 14.93
N GLY A 9 8.14 -43.70 15.95
CA GLY A 9 7.27 -42.51 15.97
C GLY A 9 7.42 -41.61 17.19
N ARG A 10 8.29 -41.98 18.15
CA ARG A 10 8.23 -41.42 19.52
C ARG A 10 9.07 -40.15 19.77
N PHE A 11 9.59 -39.52 18.71
CA PHE A 11 10.23 -38.20 18.80
C PHE A 11 9.53 -37.19 17.88
N MET A 12 8.26 -36.92 18.17
CA MET A 12 7.57 -35.73 17.64
C MET A 12 8.11 -34.47 18.35
N LYS A 13 9.22 -33.92 17.86
CA LYS A 13 9.65 -32.52 18.10
C LYS A 13 8.74 -31.50 17.37
N ARG A 14 7.44 -31.81 17.23
CA ARG A 14 6.56 -31.18 16.22
C ARG A 14 5.75 -29.98 16.71
N SER A 15 5.52 -29.79 18.01
CA SER A 15 4.73 -28.63 18.46
C SER A 15 5.49 -27.30 18.42
N ALA A 16 6.83 -27.31 18.55
CA ALA A 16 7.64 -26.09 18.49
C ALA A 16 7.81 -25.54 17.06
N ASP A 17 7.78 -26.39 16.03
CA ASP A 17 7.79 -25.96 14.62
C ASP A 17 6.44 -25.32 14.22
N ASP A 18 5.32 -25.76 14.81
CA ASP A 18 3.99 -25.22 14.50
C ASP A 18 3.79 -23.81 15.09
N SER A 19 4.24 -23.53 16.32
CA SER A 19 4.18 -22.18 16.87
C SER A 19 5.08 -21.20 16.12
N GLN A 20 6.27 -21.63 15.69
CA GLN A 20 7.18 -20.81 14.89
C GLN A 20 6.61 -20.48 13.51
N VAL A 21 5.99 -21.45 12.83
CA VAL A 21 5.34 -21.21 11.53
C VAL A 21 4.12 -20.30 11.66
N ALA A 22 3.33 -20.46 12.73
CA ALA A 22 2.18 -19.59 12.99
C ALA A 22 2.61 -18.13 13.27
N ILE A 23 3.72 -17.93 14.01
CA ILE A 23 4.31 -16.61 14.23
C ILE A 23 4.80 -16.01 12.91
N LEU A 24 5.53 -16.78 12.09
CA LEU A 24 6.00 -16.30 10.79
C LEU A 24 4.86 -15.93 9.83
N LEU A 25 3.75 -16.67 9.85
CA LEU A 25 2.54 -16.32 9.09
C LEU A 25 1.94 -15.00 9.55
N LYS A 26 1.87 -14.80 10.86
CA LYS A 26 1.35 -13.58 11.47
C LYS A 26 2.24 -12.38 11.13
N ASP A 27 3.56 -12.50 11.32
CA ASP A 27 4.53 -11.44 11.03
C ASP A 27 4.49 -11.07 9.55
N PHE A 28 4.31 -12.06 8.68
CA PHE A 28 4.17 -11.84 7.25
C PHE A 28 2.89 -11.07 6.88
N ASP A 29 1.75 -11.43 7.48
CA ASP A 29 0.49 -10.71 7.28
C ASP A 29 0.56 -9.27 7.81
N GLU A 30 1.19 -9.07 8.97
CA GLU A 30 1.44 -7.74 9.54
C GLU A 30 2.36 -6.91 8.65
N ALA A 31 3.46 -7.47 8.15
CA ALA A 31 4.36 -6.79 7.22
C ALA A 31 3.65 -6.41 5.92
N ASN A 32 2.81 -7.28 5.38
CA ASN A 32 2.05 -7.00 4.15
C ASN A 32 1.04 -5.86 4.36
N LYS A 33 0.34 -5.84 5.52
CA LYS A 33 -0.57 -4.75 5.91
C LYS A 33 0.17 -3.42 6.10
N LEU A 34 1.35 -3.45 6.72
CA LEU A 34 2.18 -2.26 6.91
C LEU A 34 2.64 -1.70 5.56
N LEU A 35 3.13 -2.54 4.65
CA LEU A 35 3.53 -2.13 3.31
C LEU A 35 2.36 -1.53 2.52
N ALA A 36 1.18 -2.14 2.58
CA ALA A 36 -0.03 -1.60 1.96
C ALA A 36 -0.37 -0.21 2.51
N ARG A 37 -0.33 -0.04 3.84
CA ARG A 37 -0.58 1.24 4.49
C ARG A 37 0.44 2.30 4.09
N ILE A 38 1.72 1.94 3.99
CA ILE A 38 2.77 2.85 3.51
C ILE A 38 2.43 3.32 2.10
N VAL A 39 2.16 2.39 1.18
CA VAL A 39 1.79 2.71 -0.21
C VAL A 39 0.59 3.66 -0.27
N ASP A 40 -0.49 3.36 0.45
CA ASP A 40 -1.70 4.17 0.44
C ASP A 40 -1.47 5.56 1.04
N SER A 41 -0.74 5.63 2.17
CA SER A 41 -0.44 6.90 2.84
C SER A 41 0.47 7.79 2.00
N THR A 42 1.49 7.23 1.35
CA THR A 42 2.42 7.97 0.48
C THR A 42 1.69 8.47 -0.77
N LYS A 43 0.80 7.67 -1.36
CA LYS A 43 -0.04 8.11 -2.48
C LYS A 43 -0.94 9.27 -2.09
N ALA A 44 -1.68 9.14 -0.99
CA ALA A 44 -2.56 10.18 -0.50
C ALA A 44 -1.80 11.49 -0.19
N TRP A 45 -0.62 11.37 0.42
CA TRP A 45 0.27 12.50 0.67
C TRP A 45 0.71 13.18 -0.62
N ARG A 46 1.16 12.42 -1.64
CA ARG A 46 1.56 12.95 -2.95
C ARG A 46 0.40 13.68 -3.63
N ASP A 47 -0.78 13.09 -3.62
CA ASP A 47 -1.98 13.66 -4.24
C ASP A 47 -2.39 14.97 -3.56
N ALA A 48 -2.30 15.01 -2.23
CA ALA A 48 -2.55 16.22 -1.46
C ALA A 48 -1.56 17.35 -1.79
N TRP A 49 -0.26 17.03 -1.91
CA TRP A 49 0.75 18.03 -2.31
C TRP A 49 0.57 18.51 -3.74
N SER A 50 0.28 17.61 -4.67
CA SER A 50 0.02 17.99 -6.08
C SER A 50 -1.18 18.94 -6.19
N SER A 51 -2.22 18.66 -5.41
CA SER A 51 -3.41 19.52 -5.29
C SER A 51 -3.05 20.89 -4.70
N LEU A 52 -2.29 20.93 -3.59
CA LEU A 52 -1.86 22.17 -2.94
C LEU A 52 -1.04 23.05 -3.89
N LEU A 53 -0.06 22.50 -4.59
CA LEU A 53 0.77 23.24 -5.55
C LEU A 53 -0.07 23.82 -6.70
N THR A 54 -1.05 23.03 -7.18
CA THR A 54 -1.98 23.50 -8.21
C THR A 54 -2.85 24.66 -7.71
N TYR A 55 -3.33 24.60 -6.46
CA TYR A 55 -4.09 25.71 -5.87
C TYR A 55 -3.24 26.96 -5.69
N GLN A 56 -2.00 26.83 -5.22
CA GLN A 56 -1.08 27.95 -5.03
C GLN A 56 -0.78 28.66 -6.36
N ALA A 57 -0.44 27.91 -7.41
CA ALA A 57 -0.20 28.46 -8.74
C ALA A 57 -1.45 29.16 -9.31
N ARG A 58 -2.63 28.54 -9.14
CA ARG A 58 -3.89 29.13 -9.60
C ARG A 58 -4.17 30.47 -8.92
N ILE A 59 -4.03 30.56 -7.59
CA ILE A 59 -4.28 31.81 -6.86
C ILE A 59 -3.40 32.95 -7.40
N LEU A 60 -2.13 32.66 -7.72
CA LEU A 60 -1.21 33.65 -8.24
C LEU A 60 -1.51 34.06 -9.68
N SER A 61 -1.95 33.12 -10.52
CA SER A 61 -2.43 33.43 -11.87
C SER A 61 -3.68 34.32 -11.84
N GLU A 62 -4.61 34.07 -10.90
CA GLU A 62 -5.78 34.94 -10.71
C GLU A 62 -5.37 36.34 -10.21
N PHE A 63 -4.35 36.44 -9.33
CA PHE A 63 -3.80 37.73 -8.94
C PHE A 63 -3.18 38.48 -10.13
N GLU A 64 -2.40 37.81 -10.97
CA GLU A 64 -1.87 38.39 -12.20
C GLU A 64 -3.00 38.92 -13.11
N GLY A 65 -4.07 38.12 -13.30
CA GLY A 65 -5.24 38.52 -14.06
C GLY A 65 -6.00 39.71 -13.45
N LEU A 66 -6.08 39.80 -12.12
CA LEU A 66 -6.74 40.91 -11.43
C LEU A 66 -5.98 42.23 -11.56
N TYR A 67 -4.64 42.17 -11.59
CA TYR A 67 -3.81 43.36 -11.77
C TYR A 67 -3.60 43.74 -13.24
N ALA A 68 -3.92 42.83 -14.18
CA ALA A 68 -3.76 43.06 -15.60
C ALA A 68 -4.49 44.33 -16.09
N PRO A 69 -3.92 45.08 -17.05
CA PRO A 69 -4.54 46.31 -17.54
C PRO A 69 -5.93 46.05 -18.12
N ILE A 70 -6.94 46.78 -17.62
CA ILE A 70 -8.31 46.72 -18.16
C ILE A 70 -8.31 47.42 -19.53
N ILE A 71 -8.46 46.65 -20.61
CA ILE A 71 -8.62 47.20 -21.96
C ILE A 71 -10.09 47.64 -22.10
N ALA A 72 -10.35 48.93 -21.89
CA ALA A 72 -11.69 49.48 -22.13
C ALA A 72 -12.02 49.40 -23.64
N SER A 73 -13.13 48.75 -23.99
CA SER A 73 -13.72 48.85 -25.32
C SER A 73 -14.12 50.31 -25.56
N SER A 74 -13.82 50.82 -26.75
CA SER A 74 -13.80 52.25 -27.11
C SER A 74 -15.13 53.02 -27.06
N ASP A 75 -16.15 52.54 -26.34
CA ASP A 75 -17.53 53.04 -26.44
C ASP A 75 -18.19 53.41 -25.09
N SER A 76 -17.45 53.42 -23.98
CA SER A 76 -18.02 53.85 -22.69
C SER A 76 -17.63 55.29 -22.36
N SER A 77 -18.54 56.20 -22.68
CA SER A 77 -18.48 57.65 -22.39
C SER A 77 -18.62 58.01 -20.90
N THR A 78 -18.46 57.05 -19.98
CA THR A 78 -18.68 57.24 -18.54
C THR A 78 -17.63 56.57 -17.63
N VAL A 79 -16.40 56.33 -18.10
CA VAL A 79 -15.36 55.78 -17.22
C VAL A 79 -14.75 56.91 -16.39
N ASP A 80 -15.27 57.10 -15.19
CA ASP A 80 -14.56 57.81 -14.13
C ASP A 80 -13.12 57.28 -14.04
N LYS A 81 -12.16 58.20 -14.16
CA LYS A 81 -10.69 58.06 -14.09
C LYS A 81 -10.20 56.70 -13.58
N ALA A 82 -10.18 55.69 -14.44
CA ALA A 82 -9.49 54.45 -14.15
C ALA A 82 -8.00 54.77 -14.03
N VAL A 83 -7.46 54.66 -12.80
CA VAL A 83 -6.03 54.87 -12.56
C VAL A 83 -5.31 53.60 -13.04
N PRO A 84 -4.37 53.70 -13.99
CA PRO A 84 -3.65 52.53 -14.48
C PRO A 84 -2.83 51.90 -13.35
N THR A 85 -2.85 50.57 -13.26
CA THR A 85 -2.05 49.81 -12.30
C THR A 85 -0.57 50.20 -12.43
N PRO A 86 0.13 50.55 -11.34
CA PRO A 86 1.56 50.88 -11.39
C PRO A 86 2.37 49.74 -12.01
N ARG A 87 3.33 50.09 -12.90
CA ARG A 87 4.19 49.12 -13.60
C ARG A 87 4.97 48.22 -12.65
N GLU A 88 5.40 48.75 -11.51
CA GLU A 88 6.10 47.95 -10.49
C GLU A 88 5.22 46.86 -9.92
N THR A 89 3.94 47.14 -9.66
CA THR A 89 3.00 46.16 -9.12
C THR A 89 2.71 45.05 -10.12
N LEU A 90 2.52 45.42 -11.40
CA LEU A 90 2.38 44.46 -12.50
C LEU A 90 3.59 43.54 -12.66
N ALA A 91 4.79 44.11 -12.63
CA ALA A 91 6.03 43.32 -12.74
C ALA A 91 6.21 42.39 -11.54
N ARG A 92 5.87 42.85 -10.32
CA ARG A 92 5.94 42.03 -9.11
C ARG A 92 4.97 40.84 -9.17
N THR A 93 3.73 41.05 -9.63
CA THR A 93 2.74 39.97 -9.71
C THR A 93 3.08 38.95 -10.80
N ALA A 94 3.57 39.41 -11.96
CA ALA A 94 4.02 38.54 -13.03
C ALA A 94 5.23 37.70 -12.61
N ASN A 95 6.24 38.32 -11.98
CA ASN A 95 7.40 37.61 -11.47
C ASN A 95 6.99 36.59 -10.40
N LEU A 96 6.10 36.97 -9.47
CA LEU A 96 5.63 36.05 -8.43
C LEU A 96 4.88 34.84 -9.01
N ALA A 97 4.04 35.05 -10.03
CA ALA A 97 3.34 33.97 -10.70
C ALA A 97 4.32 33.01 -11.41
N GLN A 98 5.34 33.57 -12.09
CA GLN A 98 6.37 32.78 -12.76
C GLN A 98 7.18 31.93 -11.77
N GLU A 99 7.70 32.53 -10.70
CA GLU A 99 8.52 31.85 -9.67
C GLU A 99 7.74 30.69 -9.03
N TYR A 100 6.44 30.85 -8.80
CA TYR A 100 5.61 29.78 -8.24
C TYR A 100 5.26 28.68 -9.25
N GLU A 101 5.17 29.00 -10.54
CA GLU A 101 4.99 27.97 -11.57
C GLU A 101 6.28 27.16 -11.79
N GLU A 102 7.44 27.81 -11.71
CA GLU A 102 8.76 27.16 -11.69
C GLU A 102 8.88 26.25 -10.45
N LEU A 103 8.61 26.79 -9.25
CA LEU A 103 8.61 26.02 -7.99
C LEU A 103 7.64 24.82 -8.05
N ARG A 104 6.44 25.02 -8.61
CA ARG A 104 5.47 23.95 -8.80
C ARG A 104 6.03 22.84 -9.69
N SER A 105 6.69 23.21 -10.78
CA SER A 105 7.26 22.26 -11.73
C SER A 105 8.36 21.42 -11.08
N GLU A 106 9.29 22.07 -10.36
CA GLU A 106 10.35 21.38 -9.61
C GLU A 106 9.79 20.45 -8.53
N LEU A 107 8.83 20.91 -7.74
CA LEU A 107 8.24 20.08 -6.68
C LEU A 107 7.40 18.92 -7.22
N LEU A 108 6.75 19.07 -8.37
CA LEU A 108 6.06 17.96 -9.03
C LEU A 108 7.05 16.89 -9.50
N GLU A 109 8.23 17.27 -9.99
CA GLU A 109 9.29 16.33 -10.34
C GLU A 109 9.78 15.55 -9.10
N GLU A 110 10.03 16.25 -7.99
CA GLU A 110 10.42 15.61 -6.72
C GLU A 110 9.32 14.67 -6.17
N LEU A 111 8.04 15.03 -6.32
CA LEU A 111 6.93 14.16 -5.94
C LEU A 111 6.89 12.86 -6.77
N GLU A 112 7.25 12.91 -8.05
CA GLU A 112 7.41 11.70 -8.86
C GLU A 112 8.68 10.91 -8.49
N ALA A 113 9.77 11.58 -8.10
CA ALA A 113 10.94 10.89 -7.56
C ALA A 113 10.59 10.09 -6.28
N ILE A 114 9.70 10.60 -5.43
CA ILE A 114 9.19 9.89 -4.25
C ILE A 114 8.39 8.64 -4.64
N ASN A 115 7.64 8.69 -5.74
CA ASN A 115 6.91 7.54 -6.27
C ASN A 115 7.87 6.39 -6.61
N GLU A 116 8.98 6.72 -7.29
CA GLU A 116 10.02 5.76 -7.65
C GLU A 116 10.82 5.25 -6.44
N ARG A 117 11.03 6.08 -5.41
CA ARG A 117 11.86 5.72 -4.24
C ARG A 117 11.10 5.04 -3.09
N MET A 118 9.80 5.28 -2.93
CA MET A 118 9.00 4.70 -1.84
C MET A 118 7.88 3.77 -2.33
N ILE A 119 7.02 4.24 -3.24
CA ILE A 119 5.83 3.48 -3.64
C ILE A 119 6.22 2.22 -4.41
N LYS A 120 7.14 2.35 -5.37
CA LYS A 120 7.56 1.23 -6.21
C LYS A 120 8.30 0.13 -5.43
N PRO A 121 9.30 0.42 -4.57
CA PRO A 121 9.94 -0.60 -3.75
C PRO A 121 8.98 -1.28 -2.78
N ALA A 122 8.07 -0.52 -2.16
CA ALA A 122 7.06 -1.09 -1.26
C ALA A 122 6.09 -2.03 -2.00
N THR A 123 5.66 -1.65 -3.20
CA THR A 123 4.79 -2.48 -4.05
C THR A 123 5.52 -3.75 -4.52
N GLN A 124 6.78 -3.62 -4.94
CA GLN A 124 7.61 -4.77 -5.32
C GLN A 124 7.83 -5.72 -4.15
N ALA A 125 8.09 -5.20 -2.95
CA ALA A 125 8.22 -6.02 -1.74
C ALA A 125 6.93 -6.84 -1.49
N MET A 126 5.76 -6.23 -1.63
CA MET A 126 4.47 -6.94 -1.53
C MET A 126 4.33 -8.04 -2.61
N ASP A 127 4.79 -7.78 -3.83
CA ASP A 127 4.73 -8.75 -4.92
C ASP A 127 5.65 -9.96 -4.69
N TYR A 128 6.86 -9.75 -4.16
CA TYR A 128 7.76 -10.84 -3.75
C TYR A 128 7.23 -11.63 -2.55
N MET A 129 6.43 -10.99 -1.71
CA MET A 129 5.78 -11.63 -0.58
C MET A 129 4.67 -12.60 -1.04
N LYS A 130 3.82 -12.24 -2.02
CA LYS A 130 2.70 -13.09 -2.51
C LYS A 130 3.01 -14.59 -2.72
N PRO A 131 4.10 -15.01 -3.40
CA PRO A 131 4.41 -16.43 -3.59
C PRO A 131 4.84 -17.13 -2.29
N LEU A 132 5.47 -16.42 -1.36
CA LEU A 132 5.85 -16.96 -0.05
C LEU A 132 4.59 -17.29 0.76
N GLU A 133 3.61 -16.38 0.80
CA GLU A 133 2.32 -16.59 1.45
C GLU A 133 1.62 -17.86 0.94
N LYS A 134 1.56 -18.04 -0.38
CA LYS A 134 0.97 -19.23 -1.03
C LYS A 134 1.70 -20.51 -0.64
N THR A 135 3.02 -20.46 -0.57
CA THR A 135 3.85 -21.63 -0.22
C THR A 135 3.66 -22.03 1.24
N ILE A 136 3.58 -21.04 2.14
CA ILE A 136 3.37 -21.28 3.58
C ILE A 136 1.95 -21.80 3.82
N LYS A 137 0.92 -21.20 3.21
CA LYS A 137 -0.47 -21.69 3.27
C LYS A 137 -0.59 -23.13 2.74
N LYS A 138 0.04 -23.44 1.61
CA LYS A 138 0.04 -24.81 1.04
C LYS A 138 0.73 -25.83 1.95
N ARG A 139 1.78 -25.43 2.68
CA ARG A 139 2.42 -26.27 3.71
C ARG A 139 1.44 -26.56 4.84
N ASP A 140 0.68 -25.57 5.27
CA ASP A 140 -0.30 -25.69 6.35
C ASP A 140 -1.50 -26.57 5.94
N ASP A 141 -2.10 -26.32 4.78
CA ASP A 141 -3.24 -27.11 4.25
C ASP A 141 -2.90 -28.60 4.07
N ARG A 142 -1.69 -28.89 3.58
CA ARG A 142 -1.22 -30.28 3.39
C ARG A 142 -1.00 -30.97 4.75
N LYS A 143 -0.56 -30.23 5.78
CA LYS A 143 -0.45 -30.75 7.14
C LYS A 143 -1.83 -31.05 7.72
N THR A 144 -2.77 -30.12 7.65
CA THR A 144 -4.16 -30.30 8.14
C THR A 144 -4.81 -31.53 7.50
N THR A 145 -4.67 -31.68 6.17
CA THR A 145 -5.18 -32.85 5.45
C THR A 145 -4.54 -34.16 5.95
N SER A 146 -3.24 -34.14 6.26
CA SER A 146 -2.52 -35.32 6.76
C SER A 146 -2.93 -35.68 8.19
N VAL A 147 -3.09 -34.68 9.07
CA VAL A 147 -3.54 -34.87 10.46
C VAL A 147 -4.97 -35.41 10.48
N THR A 148 -5.89 -34.86 9.68
CA THR A 148 -7.28 -35.34 9.60
C THR A 148 -7.37 -36.77 9.06
N LYS A 149 -6.52 -37.15 8.10
CA LYS A 149 -6.41 -38.54 7.61
C LYS A 149 -5.89 -39.51 8.69
N VAL A 150 -4.91 -39.09 9.49
CA VAL A 150 -4.42 -39.90 10.62
C VAL A 150 -5.47 -40.00 11.74
N ALA A 151 -6.20 -38.92 12.04
CA ALA A 151 -7.27 -38.93 13.04
C ALA A 151 -8.47 -39.80 12.62
N SER A 152 -8.88 -39.74 11.35
CA SER A 152 -9.95 -40.58 10.79
C SER A 152 -9.57 -42.06 10.71
N THR A 153 -8.32 -42.38 10.36
CA THR A 153 -7.83 -43.77 10.40
C THR A 153 -7.71 -44.30 11.83
N ALA A 154 -7.28 -43.47 12.80
CA ALA A 154 -7.22 -43.84 14.21
C ALA A 154 -8.62 -44.08 14.81
N THR A 155 -9.61 -43.24 14.50
CA THR A 155 -11.00 -43.43 14.94
C THR A 155 -11.66 -44.66 14.30
N ARG A 156 -11.37 -44.94 13.01
CA ARG A 156 -11.84 -46.16 12.35
C ARG A 156 -11.25 -47.42 12.98
N LYS A 157 -9.95 -47.40 13.33
CA LYS A 157 -9.30 -48.52 14.02
C LYS A 157 -9.90 -48.78 15.42
N ARG A 158 -10.15 -47.71 16.19
CA ARG A 158 -10.83 -47.83 17.51
C ARG A 158 -12.26 -48.39 17.42
N ARG A 159 -12.98 -48.14 16.32
CA ARG A 159 -14.30 -48.75 16.09
C ARG A 159 -14.19 -50.25 15.77
N SER A 160 -13.18 -50.65 15.01
CA SER A 160 -12.91 -52.06 14.67
C SER A 160 -12.50 -52.90 15.88
N ASP A 161 -11.62 -52.38 16.74
CA ASP A 161 -11.19 -53.09 17.95
C ASP A 161 -12.36 -53.33 18.95
N ARG A 162 -13.37 -52.44 18.92
CA ARG A 162 -14.56 -52.53 19.78
C ARG A 162 -15.59 -53.55 19.29
N THR A 163 -15.58 -53.89 18.00
CA THR A 163 -16.45 -54.95 17.43
C THR A 163 -15.84 -56.34 17.56
N GLU A 164 -14.52 -56.47 17.62
CA GLU A 164 -13.84 -57.76 17.81
C GLU A 164 -13.90 -58.25 19.27
N THR A 165 -14.00 -57.34 20.24
CA THR A 165 -14.12 -57.68 21.66
C THR A 165 -15.52 -58.16 22.08
N THR A 166 -16.52 -58.07 21.21
CA THR A 166 -17.90 -58.50 21.50
C THR A 166 -18.23 -59.92 20.97
N HIS A 167 -17.29 -60.56 20.28
CA HIS A 167 -17.47 -61.89 19.68
C HIS A 167 -16.55 -62.97 20.25
N ARG A 168 -16.12 -62.84 21.51
CA ARG A 168 -15.29 -63.84 22.19
C ARG A 168 -15.92 -64.31 23.49
#